data_AF-A0A4P6UVN2-F1
#
_entry.id   AF-A0A4P6UVN2-F1
#
_cell.length_a   1.000
_cell.length_b   1.000
_cell.length_c   1.000
_cell.angle_alpha   90.00
_cell.angle_beta   90.00
_cell.angle_gamma   90.00
#
_symmetry.space_group_name_H-M   'P 1'
#
loop_
_entity.id
_entity.type
_entity.pdbx_description
1 polymer ?
#
loop_
_entity_poly.entity_id
_entity_poly.type
_entity_poly.pdbx_seq_one_letter_code
_entity_poly.pdbx_strand_id
1 'polypeptide(L)' 'MKQSSGDFLGVPGYWTLEDLALAGKVVMFECVHCGHTEILDIAALASRHGPQTRVNFFKRNMACSRCGKTGMHGEGD' A
#
# COMPACT_ATOMS: atom_id res chain seq x y z
N MET A 1 8.19 0.97 -21.46
CA MET A 1 8.60 0.91 -20.05
C MET A 1 7.37 0.58 -19.23
N LYS A 2 7.18 -0.69 -18.88
CA LYS A 2 5.95 -1.16 -18.21
C LYS A 2 6.27 -1.19 -16.71
N GLN A 3 5.98 -0.09 -16.01
CA GLN A 3 5.98 -0.06 -14.55
C GLN A 3 4.82 -0.95 -14.10
N SER A 4 5.09 -2.24 -14.04
CA SER A 4 4.26 -3.20 -13.33
C SER A 4 4.85 -3.31 -11.93
N SER A 5 4.36 -2.50 -11.03
CA SER A 5 4.69 -2.62 -9.62
C SER A 5 3.44 -2.24 -8.85
N GLY A 6 3.07 -3.09 -7.88
CA GLY A 6 1.88 -2.93 -7.02
C GLY A 6 2.03 -1.73 -6.09
N ASP A 7 2.18 -0.56 -6.70
CA ASP A 7 2.58 0.67 -6.07
C ASP A 7 1.34 1.41 -5.59
N PHE A 8 1.45 1.93 -4.38
CA PHE A 8 0.67 3.09 -3.99
C PHE A 8 0.92 4.21 -5.00
N LEU A 9 -0.04 4.40 -5.90
CA LEU A 9 0.07 5.31 -7.03
C LEU A 9 0.30 6.74 -6.51
N GLY A 10 1.43 7.34 -6.91
CA GLY A 10 1.73 8.74 -6.64
C GLY A 10 2.18 9.08 -5.21
N VAL A 11 2.53 8.09 -4.37
CA VAL A 11 2.97 8.30 -2.99
C VAL A 11 4.40 7.78 -2.76
N PRO A 12 5.31 8.61 -2.22
CA PRO A 12 6.64 8.15 -1.85
C PRO A 12 6.59 7.11 -0.72
N GLY A 13 7.31 5.99 -0.86
CA GLY A 13 7.28 4.91 0.15
C GLY A 13 7.82 5.28 1.53
N TYR A 14 8.56 6.40 1.64
CA TYR A 14 9.06 6.93 2.92
C TYR A 14 8.02 7.75 3.70
N TRP A 15 6.89 8.13 3.06
CA TRP A 15 5.80 8.80 3.76
C TRP A 15 5.18 7.89 4.80
N THR A 16 4.74 8.50 5.88
CA THR A 16 3.93 7.88 6.92
C THR A 16 2.44 8.01 6.61
N LEU A 17 1.60 7.29 7.35
CA LEU A 17 0.15 7.47 7.27
C LEU A 17 -0.28 8.87 7.73
N GLU A 18 0.45 9.46 8.68
CA GLU A 18 0.24 10.86 9.10
C GLU A 18 0.50 11.84 7.96
N ASP A 19 1.63 11.70 7.25
CA ASP A 19 1.95 12.56 6.10
C ASP A 19 0.84 12.50 5.04
N LEU A 20 0.29 11.30 4.81
CA LEU A 20 -0.81 11.10 3.88
C LEU A 20 -2.12 11.74 4.32
N ALA A 21 -2.45 11.59 5.61
CA ALA A 21 -3.63 12.19 6.19
C ALA A 21 -3.55 13.72 6.15
N LEU A 22 -2.40 14.30 6.54
CA LEU A 22 -2.15 15.75 6.51
C LEU A 22 -2.17 16.31 5.08
N ALA A 23 -1.66 15.55 4.11
CA ALA A 23 -1.66 15.95 2.70
C ALA A 23 -3.01 15.70 1.99
N GLY A 24 -4.00 15.12 2.68
CA GLY A 24 -5.30 14.78 2.10
C GLY A 24 -5.20 13.81 0.91
N LYS A 25 -4.21 12.92 0.92
CA LYS A 25 -3.95 12.00 -0.19
C LYS A 25 -4.80 10.74 -0.09
N VAL A 26 -5.38 10.37 -1.21
CA VAL A 26 -6.01 9.05 -1.40
C VAL A 26 -4.95 8.07 -1.87
N VAL A 27 -4.93 6.89 -1.29
CA VAL A 27 -3.91 5.88 -1.53
C VAL A 27 -4.58 4.63 -2.08
N MET A 28 -4.18 4.21 -3.28
CA MET A 28 -4.72 3.02 -3.94
C MET A 28 -3.72 1.88 -3.86
N PHE A 29 -4.14 0.73 -3.35
CA PHE A 29 -3.37 -0.50 -3.38
C PHE A 29 -3.78 -1.32 -4.60
N GLU A 30 -2.84 -1.69 -5.46
CA GLU A 30 -3.07 -2.69 -6.52
C GLU A 30 -2.37 -3.99 -6.18
N CYS A 31 -3.14 -5.07 -6.09
CA CYS A 31 -2.60 -6.40 -5.87
C CYS A 31 -1.97 -6.95 -7.15
N VAL A 32 -0.66 -7.20 -7.12
CA VAL A 32 0.08 -7.77 -8.27
C VAL A 32 -0.39 -9.18 -8.66
N HIS A 33 -0.99 -9.93 -7.73
CA HIS A 33 -1.36 -11.33 -7.95
C HIS A 33 -2.70 -11.49 -8.68
N CYS A 34 -3.62 -10.54 -8.50
CA CYS A 34 -4.97 -10.64 -9.06
C CYS A 34 -5.46 -9.37 -9.76
N GLY A 35 -4.63 -8.32 -9.81
CA GLY A 35 -4.97 -7.01 -10.37
C GLY A 35 -6.08 -6.28 -9.63
N HIS A 36 -6.48 -6.75 -8.44
CA HIS A 36 -7.51 -6.07 -7.66
C HIS A 36 -6.94 -4.78 -7.08
N THR A 37 -7.63 -3.68 -7.35
CA THR A 37 -7.32 -2.38 -6.80
C THR A 37 -8.32 -2.01 -5.71
N GLU A 38 -7.84 -1.54 -4.58
CA GLU A 38 -8.65 -1.03 -3.47
C GLU A 38 -8.14 0.33 -2.97
N ILE A 39 -9.05 1.18 -2.50
CA ILE A 39 -8.71 2.45 -1.87
C ILE A 39 -8.47 2.18 -0.38
N LEU A 40 -7.34 2.66 0.13
CA LEU A 40 -6.99 2.53 1.53
C LEU A 40 -7.58 3.64 2.38
N ASP A 41 -8.20 3.24 3.48
CA ASP A 41 -8.60 4.14 4.56
C ASP A 41 -7.39 4.43 5.46
N ILE A 42 -6.73 5.56 5.20
CA ILE A 42 -5.53 5.99 5.93
C ILE A 42 -5.82 6.21 7.42
N ALA A 43 -7.00 6.72 7.78
CA ALA A 43 -7.35 6.94 9.19
C ALA A 43 -7.54 5.62 9.93
N ALA A 44 -8.19 4.64 9.30
CA ALA A 44 -8.33 3.30 9.86
C ALA A 44 -6.96 2.60 9.99
N LEU A 45 -6.08 2.73 9.00
CA LEU A 45 -4.73 2.18 9.05
C LEU A 45 -3.87 2.84 10.14
N ALA A 46 -3.95 4.16 10.28
CA ALA A 46 -3.20 4.90 11.29
C ALA A 46 -3.66 4.51 12.70
N SER A 47 -4.96 4.28 12.89
CA SER A 47 -5.52 3.81 14.16
C SER A 47 -5.05 2.39 14.51
N ARG A 48 -4.85 1.51 13.51
CA ARG A 48 -4.46 0.11 13.72
C ARG A 48 -2.96 -0.11 13.86
N HIS A 49 -2.16 0.59 13.06
CA HIS A 49 -0.72 0.36 12.94
C HIS A 49 0.12 1.50 13.55
N GLY A 50 -0.51 2.63 13.85
CA GLY A 50 0.16 3.85 14.31
C GLY A 50 0.42 4.82 13.16
N PRO A 51 0.24 6.14 13.38
CA PRO A 51 0.33 7.17 12.34
C PRO A 51 1.72 7.29 11.71
N GLN A 52 2.77 6.94 12.46
CA GLN A 52 4.16 6.96 12.01
C GLN A 52 4.55 5.76 11.11
N THR A 53 3.62 4.82 10.87
CA THR A 53 3.89 3.66 10.00
C THR A 53 4.08 4.12 8.57
N ARG A 54 5.17 3.66 7.94
CA ARG A 54 5.49 4.01 6.55
C ARG A 54 4.63 3.26 5.56
N VAL A 55 4.30 3.92 4.45
CA VAL A 55 3.56 3.36 3.32
C VAL A 55 4.23 2.08 2.77
N ASN A 56 5.56 2.01 2.75
CA ASN A 56 6.28 0.84 2.28
C ASN A 56 6.06 -0.43 3.14
N PHE A 57 5.69 -0.26 4.43
CA PHE A 57 5.29 -1.39 5.27
C PHE A 57 4.08 -2.10 4.67
N PHE A 58 3.07 -1.34 4.23
CA PHE A 58 1.85 -1.88 3.64
C PHE A 58 2.10 -2.48 2.26
N LYS A 59 3.01 -1.91 1.44
CA LYS A 59 3.38 -2.49 0.14
C LYS A 59 3.87 -3.94 0.26
N ARG A 60 4.54 -4.25 1.38
CA ARG A 60 5.15 -5.57 1.62
C ARG A 60 4.25 -6.52 2.39
N ASN A 61 3.51 -6.00 3.37
CA ASN A 61 2.82 -6.82 4.36
C ASN A 61 1.29 -6.83 4.23
N MET A 62 0.70 -5.93 3.43
CA MET A 62 -0.76 -5.90 3.28
C MET A 62 -1.25 -7.08 2.44
N ALA A 63 -2.17 -7.85 3.00
CA ALA A 63 -2.85 -8.92 2.28
C ALA A 63 -3.95 -8.33 1.41
N CYS A 64 -4.04 -8.79 0.16
CA CYS A 64 -5.13 -8.39 -0.72
C CYS A 64 -6.47 -8.87 -0.16
N SER A 65 -7.45 -7.97 -0.07
CA SER A 65 -8.81 -8.30 0.38
C SER A 65 -9.52 -9.36 -0.49
N ARG A 66 -9.11 -9.50 -1.76
CA ARG A 66 -9.71 -10.45 -2.72
C ARG A 66 -9.05 -11.82 -2.75
N CYS A 67 -7.73 -11.90 -2.75
CA CYS A 67 -7.01 -13.17 -2.91
C CYS A 67 -6.19 -13.60 -1.69
N GLY A 68 -6.14 -12.78 -0.64
CA GLY A 68 -5.42 -13.05 0.61
C GLY A 68 -3.89 -13.02 0.51
N LYS A 69 -3.32 -12.92 -0.70
CA LYS A 69 -1.87 -12.90 -0.90
C LYS A 69 -1.27 -11.54 -0.51
N THR A 70 -0.09 -11.57 0.09
CA THR A 70 0.72 -10.39 0.44
C THR A 70 1.80 -10.15 -0.61
N GLY A 71 2.31 -8.90 -0.65
CA GLY A 71 3.54 -8.52 -1.35
C GLY A 71 3.44 -8.33 -2.87
N MET A 72 4.35 -7.49 -3.40
CA MET A 72 4.81 -7.55 -4.79
C MET A 72 5.65 -8.83 -4.96
N HIS A 73 5.66 -9.47 -6.15
CA HIS A 73 6.47 -10.66 -6.44
C HIS A 73 7.84 -10.57 -5.74
N GLY A 74 8.07 -11.41 -4.75
CA GLY A 74 9.45 -11.68 -4.33
C GLY A 74 10.13 -12.37 -5.49
N GLU A 75 11.30 -11.87 -5.88
CA GLU A 75 12.33 -12.69 -6.48
C GLU A 75 12.48 -13.95 -5.63
N GLY A 76 11.86 -15.04 -6.09
CA GLY A 76 12.15 -16.38 -5.65
C GLY A 76 13.01 -17.01 -6.72
N ASP A 77 14.32 -16.88 -6.55
CA ASP A 77 15.30 -17.95 -6.73
C ASP A 77 16.52 -17.65 -5.84
#